data_AF-A0A1H0UCZ0-F1
#
_entry.id   AF-A0A1H0UCZ0-F1
#
_cell.length_a   1.000
_cell.length_b   1.000
_cell.length_c   1.000
_cell.angle_alpha   90.00
_cell.angle_beta   90.00
_cell.angle_gamma   90.00
#
_symmetry.space_group_name_H-M   'P 1'
#
loop_
_entity.id
_entity.type
_entity.pdbx_description
1 polymer ?
#
loop_
_entity_poly.entity_id
_entity_poly.type
_entity_poly.pdbx_seq_one_letter_code
_entity_poly.pdbx_strand_id
1 'polypeptide(L)' 'MATSALEMQQNAGRDPWSFAHTEERLTEIMVGIPDRCAATADEYGDPGNYVLGANIGGFVKVADAMLAQDLIDGVSGQAT' A
#
# COMPACT_ATOMS: atom_id res chain seq x y z
N MET A 1 -2.40 9.31 7.12
CA MET A 1 -3.22 8.14 6.73
C MET A 1 -2.87 6.90 7.54
N ALA A 2 -1.59 6.59 7.80
CA ALA A 2 -1.19 5.40 8.57
C ALA A 2 -1.87 5.30 9.95
N THR A 3 -1.82 6.35 10.78
CA THR A 3 -2.47 6.36 12.09
C THR A 3 -3.98 6.12 12.02
N SER A 4 -4.69 6.74 11.08
CA SER A 4 -6.13 6.52 10.87
C SER A 4 -6.43 5.08 10.46
N ALA A 5 -5.60 4.45 9.64
CA ALA A 5 -5.76 3.04 9.30
C ALA A 5 -5.52 2.12 10.50
N LEU A 6 -4.56 2.44 11.38
CA LEU A 6 -4.34 1.72 12.64
C LEU A 6 -5.52 1.88 13.61
N GLU A 7 -6.13 3.07 13.67
CA GLU A 7 -7.35 3.31 14.43
C GLU A 7 -8.51 2.46 13.90
N MET A 8 -8.70 2.41 12.58
CA MET A 8 -9.70 1.54 11.94
C MET A 8 -9.46 0.07 12.25
N GLN A 9 -8.21 -0.40 12.28
CA GLN A 9 -7.87 -1.78 12.66
C GLN A 9 -8.22 -2.08 14.12
N GLN A 10 -7.87 -1.19 15.05
CA GLN A 10 -8.23 -1.34 16.48
C GLN A 10 -9.75 -1.40 16.65
N ASN A 11 -10.49 -0.52 15.95
CA ASN A 11 -11.95 -0.49 15.98
C ASN A 11 -12.58 -1.76 15.41
N ALA A 12 -12.08 -2.28 14.28
CA ALA A 12 -12.57 -3.51 13.67
C ALA A 12 -12.28 -4.75 14.54
N GLY A 13 -11.13 -4.78 15.22
CA GLY A 13 -10.73 -5.87 16.11
C GLY A 13 -11.33 -5.80 17.51
N ARG A 14 -11.88 -4.64 17.91
CA ARG A 14 -12.26 -4.33 19.31
C ARG A 14 -11.13 -4.60 20.31
N ASP A 15 -9.90 -4.40 19.86
CA ASP A 15 -8.68 -4.68 20.61
C ASP A 15 -7.92 -3.36 20.83
N PRO A 16 -8.03 -2.77 22.03
CA PRO A 16 -7.36 -1.51 22.33
C PRO A 16 -5.86 -1.75 22.52
N TRP A 17 -5.04 -1.02 21.77
CA TRP A 17 -3.58 -1.13 21.87
C TRP A 17 -2.99 -0.10 22.82
N SER A 18 -1.82 -0.43 23.38
CA SER A 18 -1.02 0.56 24.08
C SER A 18 -0.48 1.61 23.09
N PHE A 19 -0.12 2.79 23.62
CA PHE A 19 0.54 3.81 22.83
C PHE A 19 1.84 3.29 22.20
N ALA A 20 2.68 2.61 23.00
CA ALA A 20 3.95 2.06 22.54
C ALA A 20 3.78 1.06 21.38
N HIS A 21 2.76 0.21 21.44
CA HIS A 21 2.48 -0.72 20.34
C HIS A 21 2.00 0.02 19.08
N THR A 22 1.17 1.05 19.23
CA THR A 22 0.73 1.87 18.08
C THR A 22 1.89 2.63 17.45
N GLU A 23 2.80 3.17 18.28
CA GLU A 23 4.00 3.87 17.84
C GLU A 23 4.98 2.95 17.10
N GLU A 24 5.20 1.73 17.60
CA GLU A 24 6.04 0.72 16.95
C GLU A 24 5.53 0.42 15.54
N ARG A 25 4.23 0.11 15.39
CA ARG A 25 3.63 -0.17 14.08
C ARG A 25 3.65 1.04 13.16
N LEU A 26 3.40 2.23 13.68
CA LEU A 26 3.51 3.45 12.89
C LEU A 26 4.94 3.65 12.38
N THR A 27 5.93 3.41 13.23
CA THR A 27 7.36 3.52 12.87
C THR A 27 7.72 2.55 11.77
N GLU A 28 7.33 1.28 11.89
CA GLU A 28 7.52 0.25 10.85
C GLU A 28 6.91 0.67 9.51
N ILE A 29 5.69 1.20 9.51
CA ILE A 29 5.03 1.68 8.29
C ILE A 29 5.84 2.81 7.66
N MET A 30 6.25 3.79 8.47
CA MET A 30 6.92 5.00 7.98
C MET A 30 8.33 4.72 7.45
N VAL A 31 9.08 3.83 8.10
CA VAL A 31 10.42 3.40 7.63
C VAL A 31 10.30 2.62 6.32
N GLY A 32 9.29 1.76 6.19
CA GLY A 32 9.11 1.00 4.95
C GLY A 32 8.64 1.82 3.74
N ILE A 33 8.13 3.05 3.92
CA ILE A 33 7.69 3.89 2.78
C ILE A 33 8.88 4.31 1.90
N PRO A 34 9.93 4.97 2.43
CA PRO A 34 11.13 5.28 1.65
C PRO A 34 11.74 4.05 0.97
N ASP A 35 11.85 2.92 1.68
CA ASP A 35 12.44 1.69 1.13
C ASP A 35 11.70 1.21 -0.12
N ARG A 36 10.36 1.19 -0.09
CA ARG A 36 9.54 0.81 -1.24
C ARG A 36 9.69 1.79 -2.40
N CYS A 37 9.71 3.09 -2.10
CA CYS A 37 9.89 4.12 -3.13
C CYS A 37 11.27 4.00 -3.80
N ALA A 38 12.34 3.82 -3.02
CA ALA A 38 13.69 3.63 -3.54
C ALA A 38 13.78 2.36 -4.41
N ALA A 39 13.30 1.22 -3.90
CA ALA A 39 13.31 -0.03 -4.65
C ALA A 39 12.52 0.06 -5.96
N THR A 40 11.36 0.72 -5.96
CA THR A 40 10.55 0.92 -7.17
C THR A 40 11.25 1.85 -8.16
N ALA A 41 11.87 2.94 -7.67
CA ALA A 41 12.59 3.86 -8.55
C ALA A 41 13.80 3.17 -9.22
N ASP A 42 14.51 2.33 -8.45
CA ASP A 42 15.61 1.50 -8.95
C ASP A 42 15.11 0.50 -10.02
N GLU A 43 14.00 -0.20 -9.76
CA GLU A 43 13.40 -1.16 -10.69
C GLU A 43 13.01 -0.52 -12.02
N TYR A 44 12.54 0.72 -12.00
CA TYR A 44 12.10 1.46 -13.18
C TYR A 44 13.18 2.36 -13.80
N GLY A 45 14.44 2.20 -13.36
CA GLY A 45 15.62 2.77 -14.02
C GLY A 45 15.93 4.24 -13.68
N ASP A 46 15.38 4.77 -12.59
CA ASP A 46 15.70 6.11 -12.08
C ASP A 46 16.03 6.10 -10.57
N PRO A 47 17.18 5.51 -10.18
CA PRO A 47 17.56 5.36 -8.78
C PRO A 47 17.57 6.67 -7.99
N GLY A 48 17.03 6.61 -6.77
CA GLY A 48 16.92 7.78 -5.88
C GLY A 48 15.78 8.75 -6.21
N ASN A 49 15.01 8.51 -7.29
CA ASN A 49 13.81 9.30 -7.58
C ASN A 49 12.60 8.82 -6.77
N TYR A 50 12.52 9.25 -5.51
CA TYR A 50 11.43 8.91 -4.60
C TYR A 50 10.04 9.32 -5.11
N VAL A 51 9.94 10.41 -5.89
CA VAL A 51 8.66 10.86 -6.45
C VAL A 51 8.17 9.87 -7.50
N LEU A 52 9.05 9.44 -8.40
CA LEU A 52 8.73 8.41 -9.39
C LEU A 52 8.36 7.09 -8.69
N GLY A 53 9.21 6.64 -7.76
CA GLY A 53 8.96 5.40 -7.02
C GLY A 53 7.65 5.40 -6.24
N ALA A 54 7.31 6.51 -5.58
CA ALA A 54 6.04 6.65 -4.86
C ALA A 54 4.83 6.57 -5.80
N ASN A 55 4.89 7.25 -6.95
CA ASN A 55 3.80 7.26 -7.92
C ASN A 55 3.60 5.88 -8.55
N ILE A 56 4.68 5.23 -9.01
CA ILE A 56 4.62 3.90 -9.62
C ILE A 56 4.17 2.85 -8.60
N GLY A 57 4.80 2.80 -7.43
CA GLY A 57 4.47 1.81 -6.40
C GLY A 57 3.03 1.95 -5.89
N GLY A 58 2.55 3.20 -5.74
CA GLY A 58 1.16 3.48 -5.41
C GLY A 58 0.18 3.04 -6.51
N PHE A 59 0.52 3.29 -7.78
CA PHE A 59 -0.29 2.91 -8.93
C PHE A 59 -0.38 1.39 -9.10
N VAL A 60 0.76 0.68 -9.10
CA VAL A 60 0.84 -0.78 -9.26
C VAL A 60 -0.03 -1.48 -8.21
N LYS A 61 0.08 -1.07 -6.94
CA LYS A 61 -0.73 -1.63 -5.86
C LYS A 61 -2.24 -1.51 -6.10
N VAL A 62 -2.69 -0.37 -6.65
CA VAL A 62 -4.10 -0.16 -6.95
C VAL A 62 -4.51 -0.92 -8.21
N ALA A 63 -3.68 -0.91 -9.26
CA ALA A 63 -3.94 -1.62 -10.51
C ALA A 63 -4.06 -3.13 -10.27
N ASP A 64 -3.16 -3.73 -9.51
CA ASP A 64 -3.21 -5.15 -9.14
C ASP A 64 -4.50 -5.48 -8.37
N ALA A 65 -4.90 -4.62 -7.43
CA ALA A 65 -6.14 -4.79 -6.68
C ALA A 65 -7.39 -4.66 -7.56
N MET A 66 -7.35 -3.81 -8.59
CA MET A 66 -8.45 -3.65 -9.57
C MET A 66 -8.55 -4.86 -10.50
N LEU A 67 -7.41 -5.39 -10.97
CA LEU A 67 -7.35 -6.60 -11.79
C LEU A 67 -7.85 -7.82 -11.00
N ALA A 68 -7.44 -7.97 -9.74
CA ALA A 68 -7.87 -9.08 -8.88
C ALA A 68 -9.37 -9.05 -8.52
N GLN A 69 -10.04 -7.91 -8.72
CA GLN A 69 -11.48 -7.73 -8.49
C GLN A 69 -12.28 -7.73 -9.81
N ASP A 70 -11.66 -8.12 -10.94
CA ASP A 70 -12.26 -8.16 -12.29
C ASP A 70 -12.88 -6.82 -12.74
N LEU A 71 -12.46 -5.69 -12.14
CA LEU A 71 -13.03 -4.36 -12.43
C LEU A 71 -12.64 -3.84 -13.82
N ILE A 72 -11.59 -4.42 -14.41
CA ILE A 72 -11.04 -4.02 -15.72
C ILE A 72 -11.31 -5.09 -16.79
N ASP A 73 -11.62 -6.34 -16.39
CA ASP A 73 -11.95 -7.44 -17.30
C ASP A 73 -13.47 -7.52 -17.56
N GLY A 74 -14.00 -6.47 -18.19
CA GLY A 74 -15.38 -6.42 -18.70
C GLY A 74 -15.66 -7.29 -19.93
N VAL A 75 -14.90 -8.36 -20.20
CA VAL A 75 -15.12 -9.26 -21.38
C VAL A 75 -14.82 -10.73 -21.08
N SER A 76 -15.44 -11.31 -20.05
CA SER A 76 -15.44 -12.78 -19.88
C SER A 76 -16.76 -13.35 -19.33
N GLY A 77 -17.87 -12.62 -19.52
CA GLY A 77 -19.21 -13.01 -19.07
C GLY A 77 -20.20 -13.46 -20.17
N GLN A 78 -19.78 -13.62 -21.43
CA GLN A 78 -20.60 -14.18 -22.50
C GLN A 78 -19.75 -15.02 -23.49
N ALA A 79 -19.33 -16.20 -23.08
CA ALA A 79 -18.92 -17.27 -24.00
C ALA A 79 -18.94 -18.64 -23.30
N THR A 80 -20.11 -19.10 -22.88
CA THR A 80 -20.55 -20.52 -22.91
C THR A 80 -22.07 -20.56 -22.82
#